data_AF-A0A1Y5SSN7-F1
#
_entry.id   AF-A0A1Y5SSN7-F1
#
_cell.length_a   1.000
_cell.length_b   1.000
_cell.length_c   1.000
_cell.angle_alpha   90.00
_cell.angle_beta   90.00
_cell.angle_gamma   90.00
#
_symmetry.space_group_name_H-M   'P 1'
#
loop_
_entity.id
_entity.type
_entity.pdbx_description
1 polymer ?
#
loop_
_entity_poly.entity_id
_entity_poly.type
_entity_poly.pdbx_seq_one_letter_code
_entity_poly.pdbx_strand_id
1 'polypeptide(L)' 'MDYVEHLTSDNDRWDLLAWTYYGDPHLYEPIILANPTVPIRPFIEAGLRLRIPVIADEVVLDRDLPPWKRGRQA' A
#
# COMPACT_ATOMS: atom_id res chain seq x y z
N MET A 1 7.21 14.60 5.93
CA MET A 1 7.21 13.15 5.62
C MET A 1 5.96 12.89 4.82
N ASP A 2 6.11 12.70 3.52
CA ASP A 2 4.98 12.44 2.62
C ASP A 2 4.51 11.00 2.79
N TYR A 3 3.20 10.80 2.71
CA TYR A 3 2.57 9.48 2.79
C TYR A 3 1.36 9.42 1.87
N VAL A 4 1.07 8.24 1.36
CA VAL A 4 -0.15 7.94 0.61
C VAL A 4 -1.13 7.24 1.54
N GLU A 5 -2.40 7.63 1.50
CA GLU A 5 -3.45 6.90 2.21
C GLU A 5 -3.96 5.75 1.35
N HIS A 6 -3.91 4.54 1.91
CA HIS A 6 -4.46 3.32 1.31
C HIS A 6 -5.64 2.83 2.13
N LEU A 7 -6.77 2.60 1.48
CA LEU A 7 -7.92 1.93 2.10
C LEU A 7 -7.76 0.43 1.90
N THR A 8 -7.61 -0.30 3.00
CA THR A 8 -7.40 -1.74 2.92
C THR A 8 -8.64 -2.46 2.40
N SER A 9 -8.43 -3.46 1.58
CA SER A 9 -9.47 -4.35 1.06
C SER A 9 -9.29 -5.77 1.60
N ASP A 10 -10.31 -6.62 1.42
CA ASP A 10 -10.20 -8.02 1.78
C ASP A 10 -8.98 -8.64 1.09
N ASN A 11 -8.19 -9.41 1.86
CA ASN A 11 -6.94 -10.06 1.43
C ASN A 11 -5.71 -9.14 1.30
N ASP A 12 -5.76 -7.90 1.82
CA ASP A 12 -4.55 -7.07 1.92
C ASP A 12 -3.54 -7.65 2.92
N ARG A 13 -2.27 -7.63 2.49
CA ARG A 13 -1.12 -8.12 3.25
C ARG A 13 -0.01 -7.08 3.23
N TRP A 14 0.80 -7.04 4.29
CA TRP A 14 1.93 -6.12 4.40
C TRP A 14 2.93 -6.27 3.25
N ASP A 15 3.26 -7.52 2.90
CA ASP A 15 4.14 -7.84 1.76
C ASP A 15 3.58 -7.34 0.42
N LEU A 16 2.27 -7.51 0.19
CA LEU A 16 1.59 -7.07 -1.04
C LEU A 16 1.53 -5.54 -1.15
N LEU A 17 1.31 -4.85 -0.04
CA LEU A 17 1.36 -3.39 0.01
C LEU A 17 2.77 -2.88 -0.28
N ALA A 18 3.79 -3.48 0.33
CA ALA A 18 5.18 -3.12 0.06
C ALA A 18 5.55 -3.35 -1.41
N TRP A 19 5.14 -4.48 -1.99
CA TRP A 19 5.30 -4.72 -3.42
C TRP A 19 4.57 -3.69 -4.30
N THR A 20 3.34 -3.33 -3.95
CA THR A 20 2.51 -2.42 -4.75
C THR A 20 3.03 -0.99 -4.73
N TYR A 21 3.51 -0.52 -3.58
CA TYR A 21 3.94 0.88 -3.40
C TYR A 21 5.44 1.08 -3.56
N TYR A 22 6.25 0.05 -3.29
CA TYR A 22 7.72 0.12 -3.31
C TYR A 22 8.38 -0.86 -4.28
N GLY A 23 7.63 -1.74 -4.94
CA GLY A 23 8.20 -2.74 -5.84
C GLY A 23 9.04 -3.82 -5.15
N ASP A 24 9.12 -3.83 -3.81
CA ASP A 24 9.86 -4.82 -3.03
C ASP A 24 8.97 -5.32 -1.88
N PRO A 25 8.66 -6.63 -1.83
CA PRO A 25 7.80 -7.18 -0.78
C PRO A 25 8.46 -7.21 0.59
N HIS A 26 9.77 -6.93 0.73
CA HIS A 26 10.46 -6.86 2.01
C HIS A 26 10.39 -5.47 2.66
N LEU A 27 9.96 -4.45 1.92
CA LEU A 27 9.86 -3.06 2.40
C LEU A 27 8.54 -2.79 3.16
N TYR A 28 7.99 -3.78 3.85
CA TYR A 28 6.77 -3.59 4.66
C TYR A 28 7.04 -2.96 6.03
N GLU A 29 8.25 -3.07 6.55
CA GLU A 29 8.66 -2.48 7.84
C GLU A 29 8.32 -0.97 7.96
N PRO A 30 8.66 -0.10 6.99
CA PRO A 30 8.29 1.31 7.07
C PRO A 30 6.76 1.53 7.11
N ILE A 31 5.97 0.69 6.44
CA ILE A 31 4.50 0.75 6.49
C ILE A 31 4.00 0.41 7.90
N ILE A 32 4.55 -0.64 8.53
CA ILE A 32 4.18 -1.03 9.89
C ILE A 32 4.54 0.07 10.89
N LEU A 33 5.76 0.62 10.80
CA LEU A 33 6.23 1.70 11.67
C LEU A 33 5.39 2.97 11.53
N ALA A 34 4.89 3.26 10.34
CA ALA A 34 3.98 4.38 10.09
C ALA A 34 2.55 4.15 10.65
N ASN A 35 2.18 2.90 10.93
CA ASN A 35 0.84 2.51 11.39
C ASN A 35 0.89 1.68 12.69
N PRO A 36 1.44 2.20 13.80
CA PRO A 36 1.63 1.44 15.05
C PRO A 36 0.32 1.02 15.71
N THR A 37 -0.81 1.64 15.34
CA THR A 37 -2.15 1.28 15.83
C THR A 37 -2.73 0.05 15.15
N VAL A 38 -2.12 -0.40 14.04
CA VAL A 38 -2.60 -1.55 13.27
C VAL A 38 -1.85 -2.80 13.74
N PRO A 39 -2.56 -3.86 14.19
CA PRO A 39 -1.92 -5.09 14.61
C PRO A 39 -1.14 -5.74 13.47
N ILE A 40 0.09 -6.17 13.75
CA ILE A 40 0.93 -6.91 12.81
C ILE A 40 0.40 -8.34 12.72
N ARG A 41 -0.50 -8.59 11.79
CA ARG A 41 -1.08 -9.91 11.50
C ARG A 41 -0.81 -10.31 10.05
N PRO A 42 -0.89 -11.61 9.72
CA PRO A 42 -0.73 -12.08 8.34
C PRO A 42 -1.76 -11.50 7.37
N PHE A 43 -2.92 -11.10 7.88
CA PHE A 43 -4.00 -10.47 7.13
C PHE A 43 -4.37 -9.14 7.77
N ILE A 44 -4.54 -8.13 6.93
CA ILE A 44 -5.01 -6.81 7.33
C ILE A 44 -6.53 -6.80 7.16
N GLU A 45 -7.24 -6.30 8.17
CA GLU A 45 -8.70 -6.17 8.07
C GLU A 45 -9.05 -5.15 6.99
N ALA A 46 -10.08 -5.46 6.20
CA ALA A 46 -10.62 -4.52 5.22
C ALA A 46 -11.24 -3.29 5.90
N GLY A 47 -11.16 -2.14 5.24
CA GLY A 47 -11.74 -0.89 5.74
C GLY A 47 -10.84 -0.09 6.69
N LEU A 48 -9.58 -0.48 6.87
CA LEU A 48 -8.58 0.29 7.60
C LEU A 48 -7.91 1.30 6.67
N ARG A 49 -7.60 2.48 7.19
CA ARG A 49 -6.80 3.49 6.48
C ARG A 49 -5.35 3.36 6.91
N LEU A 50 -4.50 2.91 5.99
CA LEU A 50 -3.06 2.81 6.19
C LEU A 50 -2.35 4.02 5.61
N ARG A 51 -1.36 4.51 6.35
CA ARG A 51 -0.43 5.54 5.92
C ARG A 51 0.79 4.87 5.34
N ILE A 52 1.00 4.98 4.03
CA ILE A 52 2.13 4.36 3.35
C ILE A 52 3.18 5.45 3.13
N PRO A 53 4.29 5.45 3.89
CA PRO A 53 5.29 6.50 3.79
C PRO A 53 5.97 6.46 2.42
N VAL A 54 6.21 7.62 1.81
CA VAL A 54 6.99 7.69 0.56
C VAL A 54 8.47 7.56 0.92
N ILE A 55 9.11 6.48 0.47
CA ILE A 55 10.56 6.29 0.60
C ILE A 55 11.26 6.86 -0.62
N ALA A 56 12.38 7.54 -0.41
CA ALA A 56 13.20 8.09 -1.48
C ALA A 56 14.11 6.99 -2.05
N ASP A 57 13.49 6.00 -2.69
CA ASP A 57 14.19 5.05 -3.55
C ASP A 57 13.33 4.83 -4.80
N GLU A 58 14.00 4.67 -5.93
CA GLU A 58 13.51 4.89 -7.28
C GLU A 58 12.42 3.88 -7.69
N VAL A 59 11.15 4.14 -7.34
CA VAL A 59 10.03 3.27 -7.73
C VAL A 59 9.07 4.04 -8.63
N VAL A 60 9.14 3.67 -9.90
CA VAL A 60 8.22 4.08 -10.97
C VAL A 60 6.80 3.70 -10.56
N LEU A 61 6.01 4.68 -10.12
CA LEU A 61 4.54 4.58 -10.09
C LEU A 61 4.05 4.58 -11.54
N ASP A 62 4.16 3.43 -12.21
CA ASP A 62 3.44 3.21 -13.45
C ASP A 62 1.96 3.01 -13.09
N ARG A 63 1.20 4.08 -13.33
CA ARG A 63 -0.18 4.26 -13.82
C ARG A 63 -1.15 3.06 -14.02
N ASP A 64 -0.88 1.84 -13.55
CA ASP A 64 -1.76 0.68 -13.68
C ASP A 64 -2.52 0.37 -12.38
N LEU A 65 -3.32 1.36 -11.98
CA LEU A 65 -4.40 1.18 -11.03
C LEU A 65 -5.43 0.16 -11.54
N PRO A 66 -6.12 -0.55 -10.63
CA PRO A 66 -7.01 -1.64 -11.00
C PRO A 66 -8.19 -1.20 -11.88
N PRO A 67 -8.78 -2.13 -12.67
CA PRO A 67 -9.59 -1.81 -13.86
C PRO A 67 -10.80 -0.88 -13.66
N TRP A 68 -11.42 -0.95 -12.49
CA TRP A 68 -12.61 -0.19 -12.05
C TRP A 68 -12.33 1.30 -11.82
N LYS A 69 -11.05 1.71 -11.78
CA LYS A 69 -10.62 3.11 -11.71
C LYS A 69 -10.24 3.68 -13.10
N ARG A 70 -10.33 2.88 -14.18
CA ARG A 70 -10.13 3.32 -15.57
C ARG A 70 -11.46 3.82 -16.12
N GLY A 71 -11.71 5.12 -16.05
CA GLY A 71 -12.85 5.74 -16.71
C GLY A 71 -12.82 5.41 -18.20
N ARG A 72 -13.83 4.66 -18.66
CA ARG A 72 -13.99 4.21 -20.04
C ARG A 72 -13.87 5.40 -21.00
N GLN A 73 -12.75 5.50 -21.71
CA GLN A 73 -12.64 6.38 -22.88
C GLN A 73 -12.57 5.52 -24.14
N ALA A 74 -13.36 5.97 -25.10
CA ALA A 74 -13.84 5.29 -26.29
C ALA A 74 -12.74 4.97 -27.31
#